data_AF-A0A8S4QSE8-F1
#
_entry.id   AF-A0A8S4QSE8-F1
#
_cell.length_a   1.000
_cell.length_b   1.000
_cell.length_c   1.000
_cell.angle_alpha   90.00
_cell.angle_beta   90.00
_cell.angle_gamma   90.00
#
_symmetry.space_group_name_H-M   'P 1'
#
loop_
_entity.id
_entity.type
_entity.pdbx_description
1 polymer ?
#
loop_
_entity_poly.entity_id
_entity_poly.type
_entity_poly.pdbx_seq_one_letter_code
_entity_poly.pdbx_strand_id
1 'polypeptide(L)'
;LWDVGLDYAHGTGHGVGHFLNVHEGPAGVSWRPYPHDPGLKPGQILSNEPGYYKVGEYGIRHEDLVETIAVTKDTKHHRHQTFAVTRDTKHQRVCSSGASDDQAHPGQYNSNAYFCR
;
A
#
# COMPACT_ATOMS: atom_id res chain seq x y z
N LEU A 1 -7.73 -8.59 9.18
CA LEU A 1 -6.90 -9.82 9.19
C LEU A 1 -6.79 -10.38 10.61
N TRP A 2 -6.35 -9.60 11.58
CA TRP A 2 -6.22 -10.07 12.97
C TRP A 2 -7.51 -10.61 13.61
N ASP A 3 -8.68 -10.01 13.34
CA ASP A 3 -9.98 -10.49 13.87
C ASP A 3 -10.31 -11.94 13.48
N VAL A 4 -9.69 -12.45 12.41
CA VAL A 4 -9.85 -13.83 11.93
C VAL A 4 -8.57 -14.66 12.08
N GLY A 5 -7.61 -14.19 12.89
CA GLY A 5 -6.36 -14.91 13.18
C GLY A 5 -5.35 -14.94 12.03
N LEU A 6 -5.43 -14.02 11.07
CA LEU A 6 -4.53 -13.94 9.91
C LEU A 6 -3.59 -12.73 10.01
N ASP A 7 -2.43 -12.82 9.34
CA ASP A 7 -1.42 -11.74 9.29
C ASP A 7 -0.58 -11.78 7.99
N TYR A 8 0.30 -10.79 7.78
CA TYR A 8 1.28 -10.77 6.69
C TYR A 8 2.69 -10.41 7.16
N ALA A 9 3.70 -11.10 6.62
CA ALA A 9 5.06 -11.10 7.16
C ALA A 9 5.98 -9.95 6.65
N HIS A 10 5.40 -8.83 6.19
CA HIS A 10 6.14 -7.65 5.71
C HIS A 10 5.58 -6.34 6.29
N GLY A 11 6.26 -5.22 6.03
CA GLY A 11 5.75 -3.89 6.41
C GLY A 11 4.51 -3.54 5.59
N THR A 12 3.66 -2.67 6.11
CA THR A 12 2.46 -2.19 5.40
C THR A 12 2.81 -1.18 4.30
N GLY A 13 3.96 -0.53 4.37
CA GLY A 13 4.44 0.36 3.32
C GLY A 13 5.83 0.94 3.58
N HIS A 14 6.37 1.61 2.56
CA HIS A 14 7.69 2.23 2.55
C HIS A 14 7.65 3.57 1.78
N GLY A 15 8.63 4.45 1.99
CA GLY A 15 8.77 5.64 1.14
C GLY A 15 9.16 5.32 -0.30
N VAL A 16 8.76 6.20 -1.21
CA VAL A 16 9.04 6.10 -2.65
C VAL A 16 9.65 7.39 -3.14
N GLY A 17 10.85 7.30 -3.70
CA GLY A 17 11.57 8.46 -4.22
C GLY A 17 11.08 8.88 -5.61
N HIS A 18 11.09 10.18 -5.89
CA HIS A 18 10.73 10.71 -7.20
C HIS A 18 11.88 10.55 -8.20
N PHE A 19 11.74 9.64 -9.18
CA PHE A 19 12.83 9.24 -10.09
C PHE A 19 14.06 8.68 -9.35
N LEU A 20 13.87 8.15 -8.14
CA LEU A 20 14.91 7.54 -7.30
C LEU A 20 14.48 6.10 -6.94
N ASN A 21 14.83 5.64 -5.74
CA ASN A 21 14.57 4.28 -5.30
C ASN A 21 13.08 4.05 -5.03
N VAL A 22 12.60 2.86 -5.40
CA VAL A 22 11.24 2.41 -5.05
C VAL A 22 11.09 2.15 -3.55
N HIS A 23 12.19 1.79 -2.88
CA HIS A 23 12.27 1.71 -1.41
C HIS A 23 13.18 2.83 -0.92
N GLU A 24 12.58 3.95 -0.49
CA GLU A 24 13.30 5.12 0.01
C GLU A 24 12.98 5.35 1.48
N GLY A 25 14.01 5.28 2.33
CA GLY A 25 13.91 5.71 3.71
C GLY A 25 14.05 7.24 3.85
N PRO A 26 13.89 7.80 5.04
CA PRO A 26 13.71 7.10 6.32
C PRO A 26 12.26 6.75 6.68
N ALA A 27 11.27 7.28 5.96
CA ALA A 27 9.85 7.10 6.28
C ALA A 27 9.33 5.72 5.82
N GLY A 28 8.44 5.12 6.61
CA GLY A 28 7.76 3.88 6.25
C GLY A 28 6.62 3.56 7.22
N VAL A 29 5.82 2.56 6.88
CA VAL A 29 4.73 2.05 7.73
C VAL A 29 4.99 0.58 7.98
N SER A 30 5.49 0.23 9.16
CA SER A 30 5.79 -1.14 9.52
C SER A 30 5.70 -1.34 11.02
N TRP A 31 5.45 -2.59 11.43
CA TRP A 31 5.67 -3.03 12.80
C TRP A 31 7.17 -3.09 13.15
N ARG A 32 8.05 -3.14 12.14
CA ARG A 32 9.50 -3.11 12.33
C ARG A 32 9.95 -1.70 12.73
N PRO A 33 10.88 -1.57 13.68
CA PRO A 33 11.38 -0.26 14.09
C PRO A 33 12.16 0.40 12.95
N TYR A 34 11.90 1.69 12.72
CA TYR A 34 12.71 2.57 11.88
C TYR A 34 13.45 3.57 12.78
N PRO A 35 14.73 3.32 13.11
CA PRO A 35 15.46 4.11 14.11
C PRO A 35 15.64 5.60 13.77
N HIS A 36 15.49 5.95 12.50
CA HIS A 36 15.70 7.30 11.96
C HIS A 36 14.43 7.86 11.30
N ASP A 37 13.27 7.27 11.56
CA ASP A 37 12.00 7.75 11.00
C ASP A 37 11.69 9.16 11.53
N PRO A 38 11.58 10.18 10.66
CA PRO A 38 11.25 11.54 11.04
C PRO A 38 9.76 11.73 11.37
N GLY A 39 8.96 10.67 11.31
CA GLY A 39 7.50 10.69 11.36
C GLY A 39 6.87 11.09 10.02
N LEU A 40 5.55 10.92 9.93
CA LEU A 40 4.77 11.32 8.76
C LEU A 40 4.74 12.85 8.61
N LYS A 41 5.15 13.33 7.43
CA LYS A 41 5.22 14.74 7.06
C LYS A 41 4.47 14.98 5.74
N PRO A 42 3.76 16.11 5.61
CA PRO A 42 3.12 16.49 4.34
C PRO A 42 4.10 16.44 3.16
N GLY A 43 3.62 15.93 2.02
CA GLY A 43 4.38 15.77 0.77
C GLY A 43 5.16 14.45 0.65
N GLN A 44 5.23 13.62 1.70
CA GLN A 44 5.82 12.29 1.59
C GLN A 44 4.97 11.36 0.72
N ILE A 45 5.60 10.63 -0.20
CA ILE A 45 4.97 9.56 -0.97
C ILE A 45 5.34 8.22 -0.33
N LEU A 46 4.33 7.43 0.03
CA LEU A 46 4.49 6.11 0.66
C LEU A 46 3.70 5.06 -0.13
N SER A 47 4.13 3.80 -0.10
CA SER A 47 3.25 2.69 -0.46
C SER A 47 2.24 2.40 0.67
N ASN A 48 1.08 1.87 0.30
CA ASN A 48 0.08 1.29 1.19
C ASN A 48 -0.30 -0.07 0.62
N GLU A 49 0.30 -1.13 1.14
CA GLU A 49 0.37 -2.44 0.48
C GLU A 49 0.05 -3.65 1.38
N PRO A 50 -1.07 -3.65 2.14
CA PRO A 50 -1.44 -4.84 2.92
C PRO A 50 -1.62 -6.09 2.04
N GLY A 51 -1.24 -7.23 2.60
CA GLY A 51 -1.35 -8.52 1.90
C GLY A 51 -1.82 -9.66 2.78
N TYR A 52 -2.10 -10.80 2.16
CA TYR A 52 -2.29 -12.09 2.80
C TYR A 52 -1.82 -13.19 1.84
N TYR A 53 -1.14 -14.20 2.38
CA TYR A 53 -0.56 -15.28 1.59
C TYR A 53 -0.92 -16.62 2.21
N LYS A 54 -1.66 -17.44 1.47
CA LYS A 54 -1.99 -18.82 1.85
C LYS A 54 -0.99 -19.77 1.22
N VAL A 55 -0.18 -20.42 2.06
CA VAL A 55 0.92 -21.30 1.62
C VAL A 55 0.39 -22.42 0.74
N GLY A 56 1.04 -22.64 -0.41
CA GLY A 56 0.68 -23.68 -1.38
C GLY A 56 -0.60 -23.38 -2.18
N GLU A 57 -1.25 -22.25 -1.91
CA GLU A 57 -2.43 -21.78 -2.64
C GLU A 57 -2.11 -20.38 -3.18
N TYR A 58 -2.82 -19.34 -2.74
CA TYR A 58 -2.82 -18.01 -3.35
C TYR A 58 -2.24 -16.91 -2.47
N GLY A 59 -1.87 -15.80 -3.12
CA GLY A 59 -1.53 -14.54 -2.50
C GLY A 59 -2.44 -13.41 -2.98
N ILE A 60 -2.72 -12.48 -2.08
CA ILE A 60 -3.43 -11.24 -2.37
C ILE A 60 -2.58 -10.10 -1.79
N ARG A 61 -2.26 -9.11 -2.62
CA ARG A 61 -1.72 -7.82 -2.16
C ARG A 61 -2.46 -6.69 -2.86
N HIS A 62 -2.89 -5.72 -2.08
CA HIS A 62 -3.50 -4.53 -2.60
C HIS A 62 -2.60 -3.34 -2.29
N GLU A 63 -2.03 -2.75 -3.32
CA GLU A 63 -0.96 -1.77 -3.22
C GLU A 63 -1.33 -0.48 -3.94
N ASP A 64 -1.08 0.64 -3.29
CA ASP A 64 -1.26 1.98 -3.86
C ASP A 64 -0.14 2.90 -3.35
N LEU A 65 0.15 3.95 -4.12
CA LEU A 65 1.00 5.04 -3.69
C LEU A 65 0.14 6.15 -3.13
N VAL A 66 0.53 6.65 -1.97
CA VAL A 66 -0.23 7.66 -1.26
C VAL A 66 0.64 8.85 -0.87
N GLU A 67 0.08 10.05 -1.08
CA GLU A 67 0.68 11.28 -0.58
C GLU A 67 0.16 11.60 0.80
N THR A 68 1.07 11.84 1.74
CA THR A 68 0.75 12.40 3.06
C THR A 68 0.39 13.88 2.92
N ILE A 69 -0.79 14.28 3.40
CA ILE A 69 -1.22 15.69 3.43
C ILE A 69 -1.42 16.20 4.86
N ALA A 70 -1.25 17.50 5.06
CA ALA A 70 -1.64 18.15 6.31
C ALA A 70 -3.17 18.12 6.48
N VAL A 71 -3.64 17.76 7.67
CA VAL A 71 -5.07 17.82 8.01
C VAL A 71 -5.35 19.14 8.73
N THR A 72 -6.22 19.95 8.13
CA THR A 72 -6.79 21.16 8.73
C THR A 72 -8.26 20.95 9.04
N LYS A 73 -8.89 21.90 9.76
CA LYS A 73 -10.33 21.86 10.06
C LYS A 73 -11.20 21.81 8.80
N ASP A 74 -10.69 22.37 7.70
CA ASP A 74 -11.39 22.47 6.42
C ASP A 74 -11.07 21.33 5.46
N THR A 75 -10.15 20.43 5.83
CA THR A 75 -9.83 19.25 5.02
C THR A 75 -11.07 18.35 4.96
N LYS A 76 -11.69 18.27 3.77
CA LYS A 76 -12.80 17.36 3.48
C LYS A 76 -12.28 15.92 3.47
N HIS A 77 -12.19 15.32 4.65
CA HIS A 77 -11.84 13.92 4.83
C HIS A 77 -12.94 13.19 5.59
N HIS A 78 -13.28 11.98 5.15
CA HIS A 78 -14.38 11.19 5.71
C HIS A 78 -14.16 10.72 7.16
N ARG A 79 -12.95 10.91 7.71
CA ARG A 79 -12.62 10.67 9.12
C ARG A 79 -11.92 11.90 9.69
N HIS A 80 -12.61 12.64 10.56
CA HIS A 80 -12.07 13.74 11.34
C HIS A 80 -11.15 13.21 12.44
N GLN A 81 -9.89 12.91 12.12
CA GLN A 81 -8.83 12.81 13.12
C GLN A 81 -7.58 13.48 12.57
N THR A 82 -6.96 14.31 13.40
CA THR A 82 -5.82 15.18 13.06
C THR A 82 -4.55 14.36 12.90
N PHE A 83 -4.45 13.56 11.84
CA PHE A 83 -3.24 12.86 11.44
C PHE A 83 -3.22 12.78 9.92
N ALA A 84 -2.04 13.02 9.34
CA ALA A 84 -1.66 12.82 7.94
C ALA A 84 -2.65 11.95 7.15
N VAL A 85 -3.34 12.53 6.17
CA VAL A 85 -4.24 11.79 5.28
C VAL A 85 -3.45 11.35 4.04
N THR A 86 -3.73 10.14 3.59
CA THR A 86 -3.16 9.54 2.38
C THR A 86 -4.12 9.72 1.22
N ARG A 87 -3.73 10.42 0.15
CA ARG A 87 -4.51 10.48 -1.11
C ARG A 87 -4.05 9.37 -2.06
N ASP A 88 -4.97 8.54 -2.54
CA ASP A 88 -4.71 7.49 -3.55
C ASP A 88 -4.18 8.13 -4.83
N THR A 89 -3.04 7.62 -5.32
CA THR A 89 -2.41 8.10 -6.56
C THR A 89 -2.34 7.03 -7.64
N LYS A 90 -2.43 5.72 -7.31
CA LYS A 90 -2.45 4.56 -8.24
C LYS A 90 -2.95 3.25 -7.60
N HIS A 91 -4.12 2.75 -8.03
CA HIS A 91 -4.60 1.42 -7.65
C HIS A 91 -3.84 0.26 -8.32
N GLN A 92 -3.06 -0.53 -7.59
CA GLN A 92 -2.51 -1.82 -8.04
C GLN A 92 -3.23 -2.99 -7.36
N ARG A 93 -3.83 -3.87 -8.18
CA ARG A 93 -4.44 -5.12 -7.73
C ARG A 93 -3.55 -6.28 -8.17
N VAL A 94 -2.92 -6.98 -7.22
CA VAL A 94 -2.16 -8.20 -7.50
C VAL A 94 -2.93 -9.39 -6.93
N CYS A 95 -3.46 -10.22 -7.83
CA CYS A 95 -4.13 -11.48 -7.50
C CYS A 95 -3.36 -12.64 -8.14
N SER A 96 -2.98 -13.66 -7.38
CA SER A 96 -2.68 -14.98 -7.94
C SER A 96 -2.70 -16.08 -6.86
N SER A 97 -3.68 -16.99 -6.93
CA SER A 97 -3.52 -18.27 -7.63
C SER A 97 -4.87 -19.02 -7.62
N GLY A 98 -5.19 -19.74 -8.71
CA GLY A 98 -6.36 -20.62 -8.80
C GLY A 98 -7.47 -20.19 -9.77
N ALA A 99 -7.41 -19.01 -10.38
CA ALA A 99 -8.24 -18.72 -11.55
C ALA A 99 -7.49 -19.22 -12.79
N SER A 100 -8.04 -20.21 -13.49
CA SER A 100 -7.72 -20.42 -14.90
C SER A 100 -7.88 -19.08 -15.64
N ASP A 101 -7.05 -18.84 -16.65
CA ASP A 101 -6.87 -17.60 -17.43
C ASP A 101 -8.15 -16.99 -18.08
N ASP A 102 -9.34 -17.47 -17.73
CA ASP A 102 -10.59 -17.32 -18.46
C ASP A 102 -11.62 -16.40 -17.79
N GLN A 103 -11.21 -15.57 -16.82
CA GLN A 103 -12.13 -14.67 -16.08
C GLN A 103 -11.71 -13.18 -16.10
N ALA A 104 -10.71 -12.82 -16.91
CA ALA A 104 -10.38 -11.42 -17.16
C ALA A 104 -11.38 -10.83 -18.18
N HIS A 105 -12.45 -10.19 -17.70
CA HIS A 105 -13.34 -9.40 -18.58
C HIS A 105 -12.55 -8.24 -19.23
N PRO A 106 -12.56 -8.12 -20.57
CA PRO A 106 -11.84 -7.06 -21.26
C PRO A 106 -12.60 -5.76 -21.14
N GLY A 107 -12.25 -4.97 -20.13
CA GLY A 107 -12.75 -3.61 -20.00
C GLY A 107 -12.76 -3.12 -18.58
N GLN A 108 -11.58 -2.86 -18.00
CA GLN A 108 -11.32 -1.64 -17.24
C GLN A 108 -9.92 -1.65 -16.57
N TYR A 109 -9.15 -0.63 -16.95
CA TYR A 109 -7.93 -0.08 -16.32
C TYR A 109 -6.61 -0.83 -16.49
N ASN A 110 -5.82 -0.27 -17.40
CA ASN A 110 -4.43 -0.57 -17.69
C ASN A 110 -3.53 0.06 -16.62
N SER A 111 -2.88 -0.77 -15.81
CA SER A 111 -1.49 -0.57 -15.39
C SER A 111 -0.94 -1.93 -15.02
N ASN A 112 0.00 -2.43 -15.83
CA ASN A 112 0.69 -3.70 -15.61
C ASN A 112 1.21 -3.79 -14.16
N ALA A 113 0.61 -4.67 -13.36
CA ALA A 113 1.12 -5.08 -12.05
C ALA A 113 1.16 -6.60 -12.02
N TYR A 114 2.17 -7.18 -12.68
CA TYR A 114 2.57 -8.56 -12.43
C TYR A 114 3.77 -8.52 -11.48
N PHE A 115 3.58 -9.04 -10.27
CA PHE A 115 4.68 -9.55 -9.46
C PHE A 115 4.21 -10.85 -8.79
N CYS A 116 4.16 -11.92 -9.58
CA CYS A 116 4.57 -13.23 -9.08
C CYS A 116 6.10 -13.24 -9.10
N ARG A 117 6.75 -13.82 -8.07
CA ARG A 117 8.15 -14.22 -8.19
C ARG A 117 8.33 -15.19 -9.36
#